data_AF-A0A088RKS0-F1
#
_entry.id   AF-A0A088RKS0-F1
#
_cell.length_a   1.000
_cell.length_b   1.000
_cell.length_c   1.000
_cell.angle_alpha   90.00
_cell.angle_beta   90.00
_cell.angle_gamma   90.00
#
_symmetry.space_group_name_H-M   'P 1'
#
loop_
_entity.id
_entity.type
_entity.pdbx_description
1 polymer ?
#
loop_
_entity_poly.entity_id
_entity_poly.type
_entity_poly.pdbx_seq_one_letter_code
_entity_poly.pdbx_strand_id
1 'polypeptide(L)'
;MPWAKAPISAMAVSTRYYSSGLQNGGEWQCGSSAGGGCSDSAFGSMEEQRSDRLDRGRIVEDDDAGWDASPAPLPPQSDPTAASERAALDQRRRLFAQCSELADVVQEELRAEVARDMKDGVTAVPPLAPSGWQVLHTTGSSYFTMSRLKKGSYVDSRASGWRPDHDDGSPQVASDVLPRYRSVHDLVTGGRHRPHSANHEDTAAERREMWVLHRGRYTAAQEEEAASKRSGPTDDEGGRGQDGSGRHRNAVRYARSDMHITLFAPFRSLDLTLHDPRVDICEWTRFDVLIRKGRPKAAMAASSPAPTLAGQEGVWDEGRCMFLRLACANSELRVRSLQFVSNKLARGLEEHAVFGKGEPLYLEMLRRLPMNVSFQQRSGSTLENKSQSSTMSAASPVNVFDAPEPTPVTPAAAARRTASSFNSAHVLTSQFDRSGEYARTFAYAGPCITELSKELREALSEYVMMDVGVTNEVAEYVCQLQFFLEQEEYIGWLAQWGQLAATLKQTL
;
A
#
# COMPACT_ATOMS: atom_id res chain seq x y z
N MET A 1 16.62 -14.19 49.80
CA MET A 1 15.99 -14.66 48.55
C MET A 1 14.80 -13.76 48.25
N PRO A 2 14.89 -12.85 47.27
CA PRO A 2 13.84 -11.87 47.01
C PRO A 2 12.82 -12.41 46.00
N TRP A 3 11.58 -12.51 46.48
CA TRP A 3 10.32 -12.13 45.84
C TRP A 3 10.27 -12.29 44.31
N ALA A 4 9.70 -13.41 43.89
CA ALA A 4 9.19 -13.61 42.54
C ALA A 4 8.10 -12.56 42.27
N LYS A 5 8.41 -11.57 41.43
CA LYS A 5 7.39 -10.71 40.80
C LYS A 5 6.60 -11.59 39.83
N ALA A 6 5.29 -11.67 40.04
CA ALA A 6 4.39 -12.30 39.09
C ALA A 6 4.52 -11.58 37.73
N PRO A 7 4.70 -12.28 36.61
CA PRO A 7 4.56 -11.66 35.31
C PRO A 7 3.14 -11.12 35.20
N ILE A 8 3.00 -9.82 34.91
CA ILE A 8 1.74 -9.28 34.44
C ILE A 8 1.46 -10.06 33.17
N SER A 9 0.52 -11.01 33.27
CA SER A 9 -0.03 -11.68 32.09
C SER A 9 -0.44 -10.56 31.16
N ALA A 10 0.13 -10.55 29.97
CA ALA A 10 -0.31 -9.71 28.88
C ALA A 10 -1.84 -9.75 28.91
N MET A 11 -2.46 -8.62 29.25
CA MET A 11 -3.84 -8.41 28.87
C MET A 11 -3.77 -8.41 27.35
N ALA A 12 -3.92 -9.59 26.76
CA ALA A 12 -4.40 -9.73 25.41
C ALA A 12 -5.68 -8.91 25.42
N VAL A 13 -5.58 -7.69 24.88
CA VAL A 13 -6.75 -6.94 24.44
C VAL A 13 -7.31 -7.85 23.36
N SER A 14 -8.22 -8.74 23.77
CA SER A 14 -9.15 -9.38 22.89
C SER A 14 -9.99 -8.24 22.36
N THR A 15 -9.50 -7.61 21.30
CA THR A 15 -10.35 -6.99 20.31
C THR A 15 -11.38 -8.07 20.00
N ARG A 16 -12.59 -7.88 20.55
CA ARG A 16 -13.75 -8.66 20.14
C ARG A 16 -13.89 -8.41 18.64
N TYR A 17 -13.30 -9.30 17.87
CA TYR A 17 -13.61 -9.46 16.48
C TYR A 17 -15.11 -9.80 16.46
N TYR A 18 -15.91 -8.84 16.00
CA TYR A 18 -17.14 -9.20 15.32
C TYR A 18 -16.71 -10.04 14.12
N SER A 19 -16.74 -11.36 14.32
CA SER A 19 -16.66 -12.35 13.27
C SER A 19 -17.84 -12.10 12.35
N SER A 20 -17.62 -11.34 11.27
CA SER A 20 -18.46 -11.44 10.08
C SER A 20 -18.25 -12.86 9.57
N GLY A 21 -19.26 -13.71 9.75
CA GLY A 21 -19.20 -15.13 9.45
C GLY A 21 -18.54 -15.40 8.09
N LEU A 22 -17.36 -16.00 8.13
CA LEU A 22 -16.88 -16.86 7.06
C LEU A 22 -17.84 -18.05 7.04
N GLN A 23 -18.93 -17.94 6.29
CA GLN A 23 -19.67 -19.11 5.84
C GLN A 23 -18.71 -19.92 4.96
N ASN A 24 -18.38 -21.11 5.43
CA ASN A 24 -17.82 -22.17 4.61
C ASN A 24 -18.68 -22.32 3.36
N GLY A 25 -18.08 -22.11 2.20
CA GLY A 25 -18.65 -22.52 0.92
C GLY A 25 -18.76 -24.04 0.89
N GLY A 26 -19.90 -24.55 1.37
CA GLY A 26 -20.34 -25.91 1.13
C GLY A 26 -20.71 -26.08 -0.33
N GLU A 27 -20.23 -27.17 -0.91
CA GLU A 27 -20.64 -27.84 -2.15
C GLU A 27 -21.86 -27.24 -2.87
N TRP A 28 -21.61 -26.59 -4.00
CA TRP A 28 -22.64 -26.42 -5.03
C TRP A 28 -22.79 -27.75 -5.78
N GLN A 29 -23.67 -28.62 -5.27
CA GLN A 29 -24.25 -29.68 -6.11
C GLN A 29 -25.22 -29.05 -7.10
N CYS A 30 -24.89 -29.12 -8.39
CA CYS A 30 -25.83 -28.91 -9.48
C CYS A 30 -26.92 -30.00 -9.42
N GLY A 31 -28.09 -29.67 -8.87
CA GLY A 31 -29.28 -30.52 -8.87
C GLY A 31 -30.44 -29.82 -9.56
N SER A 32 -30.74 -30.24 -10.79
CA SER A 32 -31.98 -29.94 -11.49
C SER A 32 -33.14 -30.71 -10.85
N SER A 33 -34.19 -30.03 -10.37
CA SER A 33 -35.55 -30.59 -10.37
C SER A 33 -36.61 -29.55 -10.01
N ALA A 34 -37.65 -29.53 -10.83
CA ALA A 34 -38.91 -28.84 -10.62
C ALA A 34 -39.68 -29.38 -9.40
N GLY A 35 -40.53 -28.55 -8.81
CA GLY A 35 -41.55 -28.99 -7.85
C GLY A 35 -42.12 -27.83 -7.06
N GLY A 36 -43.36 -27.44 -7.39
CA GLY A 36 -44.13 -26.47 -6.62
C GLY A 36 -44.59 -27.01 -5.27
N GLY A 37 -44.93 -26.12 -4.36
CA GLY A 37 -45.50 -26.47 -3.06
C GLY A 37 -45.82 -25.22 -2.24
N CYS A 38 -47.09 -24.91 -2.18
CA CYS A 38 -47.72 -23.89 -1.36
C CYS A 38 -47.74 -24.33 0.11
N SER A 39 -47.40 -23.44 1.06
CA SER A 39 -47.93 -23.51 2.42
C SER A 39 -47.64 -22.24 3.22
N ASP A 40 -48.74 -21.62 3.66
CA ASP A 40 -48.86 -20.66 4.74
C ASP A 40 -48.19 -21.14 6.05
N SER A 41 -47.68 -20.20 6.85
CA SER A 41 -48.18 -19.93 8.22
C SER A 41 -47.19 -19.17 9.12
N ALA A 42 -47.78 -18.33 9.97
CA ALA A 42 -47.37 -17.97 11.33
C ALA A 42 -46.13 -17.08 11.55
N PHE A 43 -46.33 -15.77 11.52
CA PHE A 43 -45.50 -14.83 12.29
C PHE A 43 -46.13 -14.62 13.68
N GLY A 44 -45.45 -15.12 14.71
CA GLY A 44 -45.72 -14.81 16.12
C GLY A 44 -45.05 -13.51 16.52
N SER A 45 -45.86 -12.59 17.03
CA SER A 45 -45.47 -11.35 17.71
C SER A 45 -44.72 -11.65 19.01
N MET A 46 -43.65 -10.90 19.30
CA MET A 46 -42.97 -10.93 20.60
C MET A 46 -42.85 -9.49 21.13
N GLU A 47 -43.88 -9.09 21.88
CA GLU A 47 -43.95 -7.87 22.66
C GLU A 47 -43.16 -7.99 23.97
N GLU A 48 -42.48 -6.90 24.30
CA GLU A 48 -42.49 -6.18 25.58
C GLU A 48 -42.31 -6.99 26.89
N GLN A 49 -41.13 -6.83 27.51
CA GLN A 49 -40.95 -7.01 28.96
C GLN A 49 -40.41 -5.74 29.60
N ARG A 50 -41.35 -4.93 30.13
CA ARG A 50 -41.14 -4.00 31.24
C ARG A 50 -40.92 -4.81 32.52
N SER A 51 -40.00 -4.37 33.37
CA SER A 51 -39.90 -4.84 34.76
C SER A 51 -39.99 -3.65 35.70
N ASP A 52 -41.21 -3.39 36.17
CA ASP A 52 -41.51 -2.59 37.36
C ASP A 52 -41.09 -3.36 38.62
N ARG A 53 -40.45 -2.67 39.56
CA ARG A 53 -40.13 -3.20 40.90
C ARG A 53 -40.89 -2.37 41.94
N LEU A 54 -42.10 -2.84 42.24
CA LEU A 54 -42.91 -2.37 43.36
C LEU A 54 -42.58 -3.16 44.64
N ASP A 55 -42.21 -2.40 45.66
CA ASP A 55 -42.92 -2.27 46.93
C ASP A 55 -43.44 -3.56 47.60
N ARG A 56 -42.88 -3.86 48.78
CA ARG A 56 -43.46 -4.84 49.72
C ARG A 56 -43.30 -4.34 51.15
N GLY A 57 -44.32 -3.62 51.61
CA GLY A 57 -44.55 -3.34 53.01
C GLY A 57 -44.82 -4.63 53.79
N ARG A 58 -44.24 -4.72 55.00
CA ARG A 58 -44.58 -5.71 56.01
C ARG A 58 -45.02 -4.96 57.26
N ILE A 59 -46.32 -4.99 57.49
CA ILE A 59 -46.97 -4.57 58.73
C ILE A 59 -46.86 -5.74 59.70
N VAL A 60 -46.34 -5.47 60.90
CA VAL A 60 -46.47 -6.34 62.08
C VAL A 60 -46.92 -5.42 63.20
N GLU A 61 -48.12 -5.70 63.71
CA GLU A 61 -48.73 -5.05 64.88
C GLU A 61 -48.22 -5.68 66.17
N ASP A 62 -48.11 -4.81 67.18
CA ASP A 62 -48.29 -4.97 68.63
C ASP A 62 -47.56 -6.08 69.40
N ASP A 63 -46.75 -5.64 70.37
CA ASP A 63 -46.94 -6.09 71.75
C ASP A 63 -46.48 -5.03 72.76
N ASP A 64 -47.37 -4.81 73.72
CA ASP A 64 -47.43 -3.77 74.74
C ASP A 64 -46.66 -4.23 75.99
N ALA A 65 -45.61 -3.50 76.39
CA ALA A 65 -44.96 -3.67 77.69
C ALA A 65 -44.25 -2.39 78.12
N GLY A 66 -44.94 -1.60 78.95
CA GLY A 66 -44.40 -0.41 79.59
C GLY A 66 -43.19 -0.69 80.47
N TRP A 67 -42.13 0.08 80.23
CA TRP A 67 -41.05 0.34 81.17
C TRP A 67 -40.68 1.82 81.08
N ASP A 68 -40.77 2.50 82.22
CA ASP A 68 -40.21 3.84 82.46
C ASP A 68 -38.72 3.84 82.08
N ALA A 69 -38.40 4.40 80.93
CA ALA A 69 -37.03 4.70 80.53
C ALA A 69 -36.99 6.16 80.10
N SER A 70 -36.18 6.95 80.81
CA SER A 70 -35.88 8.35 80.48
C SER A 70 -35.55 8.48 78.99
N PRO A 71 -35.99 9.57 78.32
CA PRO A 71 -35.78 9.74 76.89
C PRO A 71 -34.27 9.71 76.61
N ALA A 72 -33.81 8.62 76.01
CA ALA A 72 -32.45 8.49 75.54
C ALA A 72 -32.15 9.66 74.59
N PRO A 73 -30.98 10.31 74.69
CA PRO A 73 -30.62 11.41 73.81
C PRO A 73 -30.78 10.97 72.35
N LEU A 74 -31.59 11.69 71.58
CA LEU A 74 -31.73 11.44 70.15
C LEU A 74 -30.33 11.40 69.53
N PRO A 75 -29.98 10.35 68.77
CA PRO A 75 -28.67 10.26 68.14
C PRO A 75 -28.47 11.52 67.29
N PRO A 76 -27.28 12.14 67.32
CA PRO A 76 -27.02 13.35 66.56
C PRO A 76 -27.32 13.07 65.08
N GLN A 77 -28.36 13.73 64.54
CA GLN A 77 -28.67 13.73 63.12
C GLN A 77 -27.44 14.29 62.41
N SER A 78 -26.68 13.41 61.79
CA SER A 78 -25.54 13.79 60.97
C SER A 78 -26.10 14.41 59.71
N ASP A 79 -25.73 15.66 59.42
CA ASP A 79 -26.15 16.32 58.18
C ASP A 79 -25.79 15.40 56.99
N PRO A 80 -26.79 14.90 56.23
CA PRO A 80 -26.55 13.96 55.14
C PRO A 80 -25.61 14.53 54.07
N THR A 81 -25.55 15.86 53.97
CA THR A 81 -24.64 16.62 53.11
C THR A 81 -23.17 16.38 53.46
N ALA A 82 -22.80 16.39 54.75
CA ALA A 82 -21.41 16.24 55.16
C ALA A 82 -20.87 14.82 54.92
N ALA A 83 -21.73 13.80 55.05
CA ALA A 83 -21.37 12.42 54.73
C ALA A 83 -21.17 12.24 53.21
N SER A 84 -22.05 12.83 52.40
CA SER A 84 -21.95 12.82 50.93
C SER A 84 -20.68 13.52 50.42
N GLU A 85 -20.35 14.69 50.97
CA GLU A 85 -19.13 15.43 50.62
C GLU A 85 -17.84 14.65 50.93
N ARG A 86 -17.79 13.98 52.10
CA ARG A 86 -16.65 13.11 52.46
C ARG A 86 -16.52 11.94 51.50
N ALA A 87 -17.62 11.28 51.15
CA ALA A 87 -17.61 10.19 50.20
C ALA A 87 -17.13 10.63 48.81
N ALA A 88 -17.54 11.81 48.35
CA ALA A 88 -17.09 12.40 47.09
C ALA A 88 -15.59 12.75 47.10
N LEU A 89 -15.08 13.32 48.21
CA LEU A 89 -13.66 13.59 48.38
C LEU A 89 -12.82 12.31 48.39
N ASP A 90 -13.28 11.26 49.08
CA ASP A 90 -12.59 9.98 49.11
C ASP A 90 -12.60 9.29 47.74
N GLN A 91 -13.70 9.38 46.99
CA GLN A 91 -13.76 8.91 45.61
C GLN A 91 -12.76 9.67 44.72
N ARG A 92 -12.70 11.00 44.83
CA ARG A 92 -11.74 11.83 44.08
C ARG A 92 -10.28 11.44 44.38
N ARG A 93 -9.94 11.22 45.66
CA ARG A 93 -8.62 10.74 46.08
C ARG A 93 -8.29 9.36 45.49
N ARG A 94 -9.25 8.43 45.47
CA ARG A 94 -9.05 7.10 44.85
C ARG A 94 -8.79 7.21 43.36
N LEU A 95 -9.59 8.02 42.64
CA LEU A 95 -9.39 8.24 41.21
C LEU A 95 -8.03 8.88 40.92
N PHE A 96 -7.61 9.87 41.73
CA PHE A 96 -6.30 10.50 41.61
C PHE A 96 -5.15 9.49 41.82
N ALA A 97 -5.29 8.61 42.82
CA ALA A 97 -4.31 7.55 43.07
C ALA A 97 -4.23 6.57 41.89
N GLN A 98 -5.37 6.12 41.36
CA GLN A 98 -5.43 5.25 40.18
C GLN A 98 -4.83 5.90 38.93
N CYS A 99 -5.08 7.19 38.69
CA CYS A 99 -4.48 7.92 37.57
C CYS A 99 -2.96 8.07 37.74
N SER A 100 -2.47 8.23 38.97
CA SER A 100 -1.04 8.28 39.24
C SER A 100 -0.37 6.93 39.00
N GLU A 101 -0.97 5.84 39.48
CA GLU A 101 -0.49 4.48 39.24
C GLU A 101 -0.44 4.15 37.74
N LEU A 102 -1.49 4.52 36.99
CA LEU A 102 -1.52 4.34 35.54
C LEU A 102 -0.40 5.13 34.85
N ALA A 103 -0.15 6.37 35.25
CA ALA A 103 0.92 7.19 34.69
C ALA A 103 2.31 6.56 34.94
N ASP A 104 2.54 6.06 36.16
CA ASP A 104 3.81 5.41 36.53
C ASP A 104 4.03 4.12 35.71
N VAL A 105 2.98 3.28 35.57
CA VAL A 105 3.03 2.05 34.77
C VAL A 105 3.33 2.37 33.30
N VAL A 106 2.60 3.33 32.71
CA VAL A 106 2.80 3.72 31.30
C VAL A 106 4.21 4.27 31.07
N GLN A 107 4.72 5.08 31.99
CA GLN A 107 6.07 5.63 31.88
C GLN A 107 7.14 4.52 31.95
N GLU A 108 6.96 3.54 32.83
CA GLU A 108 7.87 2.41 32.96
C GLU A 108 7.82 1.50 31.73
N GLU A 109 6.64 1.19 31.20
CA GLU A 109 6.48 0.42 29.96
C GLU A 109 7.10 1.15 28.76
N LEU A 110 6.83 2.45 28.60
CA LEU A 110 7.43 3.26 27.53
C LEU A 110 8.96 3.26 27.61
N ARG A 111 9.51 3.38 28.82
CA ARG A 111 10.96 3.32 29.06
C ARG A 111 11.52 1.94 28.72
N ALA A 112 10.80 0.87 29.06
CA ALA A 112 11.19 -0.51 28.78
C ALA A 112 11.17 -0.82 27.28
N GLU A 113 10.16 -0.37 26.54
CA GLU A 113 10.08 -0.51 25.08
C GLU A 113 11.23 0.19 24.37
N VAL A 114 11.46 1.48 24.69
CA VAL A 114 12.57 2.25 24.09
C VAL A 114 13.93 1.58 24.39
N ALA A 115 14.12 1.09 25.63
CA ALA A 115 15.36 0.41 25.99
C ALA A 115 15.55 -0.94 25.26
N ARG A 116 14.46 -1.63 24.89
CA ARG A 116 14.49 -2.89 24.15
C ARG A 116 14.92 -2.69 22.70
N ASP A 117 14.44 -1.62 22.08
CA ASP A 117 14.72 -1.30 20.68
C ASP A 117 16.04 -0.52 20.48
N MET A 118 16.60 0.05 21.56
CA MET A 118 17.89 0.72 21.53
C MET A 118 19.06 -0.27 21.55
N LYS A 119 19.96 -0.13 20.57
CA LYS A 119 21.24 -0.83 20.54
C LYS A 119 22.38 0.17 20.51
N ASP A 120 23.27 0.09 21.50
CA ASP A 120 24.44 1.00 21.63
C ASP A 120 24.06 2.50 21.66
N GLY A 121 22.89 2.83 22.23
CA GLY A 121 22.38 4.19 22.29
C GLY A 121 21.70 4.68 21.00
N VAL A 122 21.65 3.84 19.96
CA VAL A 122 20.98 4.14 18.69
C VAL A 122 19.61 3.46 18.67
N THR A 123 18.58 4.19 18.29
CA THR A 123 17.22 3.65 18.12
C THR A 123 17.17 2.62 16.99
N ALA A 124 16.17 1.74 17.01
CA ALA A 124 15.92 0.82 15.91
C ALA A 124 15.83 1.59 14.58
N VAL A 125 16.57 1.11 13.57
CA VAL A 125 16.57 1.70 12.24
C VAL A 125 15.42 1.05 11.46
N PRO A 126 14.50 1.84 10.86
CA PRO A 126 13.44 1.28 10.04
C PRO A 126 14.02 0.48 8.87
N PRO A 127 13.32 -0.58 8.40
CA PRO A 127 13.76 -1.31 7.22
C PRO A 127 13.84 -0.36 6.01
N LEU A 128 14.77 -0.62 5.09
CA LEU A 128 14.96 0.22 3.91
C LEU A 128 14.02 -0.22 2.78
N ALA A 129 13.24 0.73 2.27
CA ALA A 129 12.34 0.46 1.15
C ALA A 129 13.12 0.05 -0.11
N PRO A 130 12.60 -0.92 -0.90
CA PRO A 130 13.20 -1.26 -2.18
C PRO A 130 13.26 -0.06 -3.14
N SER A 131 14.24 -0.07 -4.05
CA SER A 131 14.52 1.08 -4.91
C SER A 131 13.29 1.54 -5.71
N GLY A 132 13.03 2.85 -5.70
CA GLY A 132 11.94 3.48 -6.44
C GLY A 132 10.57 3.43 -5.75
N TRP A 133 10.47 2.79 -4.57
CA TRP A 133 9.28 2.85 -3.74
C TRP A 133 9.33 4.01 -2.76
N GLN A 134 8.20 4.68 -2.59
CA GLN A 134 7.99 5.74 -1.60
C GLN A 134 6.97 5.26 -0.59
N VAL A 135 7.30 5.37 0.69
CA VAL A 135 6.48 4.84 1.79
C VAL A 135 5.83 6.01 2.51
N LEU A 136 4.54 5.88 2.80
CA LEU A 136 3.77 6.85 3.57
C LEU A 136 2.98 6.12 4.66
N HIS A 137 3.28 6.47 5.91
CA HIS A 137 2.54 6.07 7.09
C HIS A 137 1.92 7.30 7.75
N THR A 138 0.63 7.24 8.07
CA THR A 138 -0.04 8.29 8.85
C THR A 138 -0.07 7.86 10.31
N THR A 139 0.46 8.67 11.22
CA THR A 139 0.43 8.36 12.65
C THR A 139 -1.00 8.15 13.15
N GLY A 140 -1.22 7.12 13.97
CA GLY A 140 -2.55 6.72 14.44
C GLY A 140 -3.33 5.87 13.44
N SER A 141 -2.73 5.51 12.31
CA SER A 141 -3.35 4.62 11.32
C SER A 141 -2.94 3.17 11.56
N SER A 142 -3.72 2.23 11.00
CA SER A 142 -3.45 0.79 11.08
C SER A 142 -2.96 0.22 9.74
N TYR A 143 -2.28 1.05 8.95
CA TYR A 143 -1.81 0.70 7.62
C TYR A 143 -0.73 1.68 7.17
N PHE A 144 0.08 1.28 6.19
CA PHE A 144 0.84 2.23 5.39
C PHE A 144 0.55 2.03 3.91
N THR A 145 0.94 3.02 3.11
CA THR A 145 0.92 2.94 1.66
C THR A 145 2.32 3.02 1.09
N MET A 146 2.52 2.34 -0.02
CA MET A 146 3.71 2.53 -0.85
C MET A 146 3.30 2.91 -2.25
N SER A 147 4.05 3.78 -2.89
CA SER A 147 3.81 4.14 -4.29
C SER A 147 5.07 4.05 -5.13
N ARG A 148 4.90 3.68 -6.39
CA ARG A 148 5.95 3.64 -7.41
C ARG A 148 5.37 4.12 -8.73
N LEU A 149 6.09 5.03 -9.38
CA LEU A 149 5.79 5.46 -10.75
C LEU A 149 6.78 4.81 -11.70
N LYS A 150 6.31 3.88 -12.53
CA LYS A 150 7.08 3.29 -13.61
C LYS A 150 6.79 4.05 -14.90
N LYS A 151 7.76 4.80 -15.39
CA LYS A 151 7.64 5.54 -16.66
C LYS A 151 7.53 4.55 -17.82
N GLY A 152 6.62 4.83 -18.74
CA GLY A 152 6.47 4.06 -19.96
C GLY A 152 7.73 4.17 -20.83
N SER A 153 8.31 3.03 -21.19
CA SER A 153 9.42 3.00 -22.15
C SER A 153 8.91 3.07 -23.59
N TYR A 154 9.63 3.75 -24.46
CA TYR A 154 9.41 3.62 -25.90
C TYR A 154 9.91 2.26 -26.37
N VAL A 155 9.05 1.50 -27.04
CA VAL A 155 9.47 0.28 -27.72
C VAL A 155 9.72 0.66 -29.17
N ASP A 156 10.98 0.59 -29.58
CA ASP A 156 11.32 0.67 -30.99
C ASP A 156 11.11 -0.72 -31.60
N SER A 157 10.14 -0.82 -32.50
CA SER A 157 9.72 -2.09 -33.14
C SER A 157 10.86 -2.78 -33.90
N ARG A 158 11.97 -2.08 -34.15
CA ARG A 158 13.15 -2.62 -34.84
C ARG A 158 14.16 -3.31 -33.92
N ALA A 159 14.14 -3.06 -32.60
CA ALA A 159 15.19 -3.53 -31.70
C ALA A 159 15.16 -5.05 -31.40
N SER A 160 14.16 -5.79 -31.90
CA SER A 160 14.13 -7.25 -31.83
C SER A 160 15.06 -7.93 -32.86
N GLY A 161 15.64 -7.17 -33.77
CA GLY A 161 16.76 -7.62 -34.58
C GLY A 161 17.75 -6.49 -34.76
N TRP A 162 19.02 -6.73 -34.41
CA TRP A 162 20.25 -6.11 -34.95
C TRP A 162 21.23 -5.56 -33.92
N ARG A 163 22.48 -5.82 -34.30
CA ARG A 163 23.75 -5.73 -33.58
C ARG A 163 24.05 -4.31 -33.04
N PRO A 164 24.76 -4.22 -31.90
CA PRO A 164 25.14 -2.95 -31.29
C PRO A 164 26.42 -2.41 -31.95
N ASP A 165 26.31 -1.59 -33.01
CA ASP A 165 27.48 -0.92 -33.61
C ASP A 165 27.29 0.61 -33.84
N HIS A 166 26.26 1.25 -33.27
CA HIS A 166 26.11 2.70 -33.39
C HIS A 166 26.11 3.45 -32.04
N ASP A 167 27.20 4.17 -31.89
CA ASP A 167 27.74 4.89 -30.75
C ASP A 167 27.19 6.33 -30.69
N ASP A 168 25.88 6.49 -30.43
CA ASP A 168 25.27 7.82 -30.29
C ASP A 168 24.78 8.05 -28.84
N GLY A 169 25.47 8.96 -28.15
CA GLY A 169 25.54 9.13 -26.69
C GLY A 169 24.30 9.70 -26.01
N SER A 170 23.10 9.20 -26.32
CA SER A 170 21.90 9.56 -25.56
C SER A 170 21.92 8.91 -24.17
N PRO A 171 21.84 9.68 -23.07
CA PRO A 171 21.80 9.13 -21.72
C PRO A 171 20.52 8.32 -21.56
N GLN A 172 20.63 7.00 -21.70
CA GLN A 172 19.58 6.07 -21.35
C GLN A 172 19.29 6.28 -19.87
N VAL A 173 18.13 6.86 -19.57
CA VAL A 173 17.54 6.84 -18.24
C VAL A 173 17.67 5.40 -17.75
N ALA A 174 18.32 5.20 -16.60
CA ALA A 174 18.53 3.91 -15.97
C ALA A 174 17.18 3.21 -15.80
N SER A 175 16.76 2.53 -16.86
CA SER A 175 15.55 1.75 -16.90
C SER A 175 15.80 0.59 -15.97
N ASP A 176 14.77 0.19 -15.23
CA ASP A 176 14.65 -1.05 -14.42
C ASP A 176 14.90 -2.35 -15.22
N VAL A 177 15.65 -2.28 -16.31
CA VAL A 177 16.14 -3.46 -17.00
C VAL A 177 17.08 -4.15 -16.03
N LEU A 178 16.77 -5.42 -15.78
CA LEU A 178 17.61 -6.40 -15.12
C LEU A 178 19.08 -6.06 -15.28
N PRO A 179 19.89 -6.12 -14.19
CA PRO A 179 21.30 -5.81 -14.24
C PRO A 179 21.93 -6.53 -15.43
N ARG A 180 22.21 -5.77 -16.48
CA ARG A 180 22.81 -6.34 -17.69
C ARG A 180 24.19 -6.79 -17.29
N TYR A 181 24.56 -8.01 -17.66
CA TYR A 181 25.92 -8.46 -17.51
C TYR A 181 26.83 -7.44 -18.19
N ARG A 182 27.56 -6.68 -17.38
CA ARG A 182 28.67 -5.86 -17.84
C ARG A 182 29.87 -6.79 -17.81
N SER A 183 30.48 -7.01 -18.97
CA SER A 183 31.61 -7.92 -19.02
C SER A 183 32.72 -7.39 -18.11
N VAL A 184 33.48 -8.30 -17.52
CA VAL A 184 34.69 -7.92 -16.77
C VAL A 184 35.62 -7.11 -17.66
N HIS A 185 35.63 -7.36 -18.97
CA HIS A 185 36.33 -6.56 -19.95
C HIS A 185 35.82 -5.11 -19.96
N ASP A 186 34.52 -4.83 -19.96
CA ASP A 186 34.00 -3.45 -19.90
C ASP A 186 34.30 -2.74 -18.58
N LEU A 187 34.43 -3.48 -17.48
CA LEU A 187 34.87 -2.94 -16.19
C LEU A 187 36.38 -2.65 -16.17
N VAL A 188 37.19 -3.47 -16.84
CA VAL A 188 38.66 -3.38 -16.84
C VAL A 188 39.18 -2.47 -17.95
N THR A 189 38.56 -2.49 -19.13
CA THR A 189 38.84 -1.63 -20.28
C THR A 189 37.94 -0.42 -20.34
N GLY A 190 37.05 -0.26 -19.35
CA GLY A 190 36.16 0.87 -19.16
C GLY A 190 36.88 2.22 -19.18
N GLY A 191 37.08 2.72 -20.39
CA GLY A 191 37.05 4.14 -20.69
C GLY A 191 38.27 4.94 -20.25
N ARG A 192 39.43 4.70 -20.87
CA ARG A 192 40.37 5.81 -21.18
C ARG A 192 39.81 6.76 -22.24
N HIS A 193 38.51 6.72 -22.54
CA HIS A 193 37.84 7.84 -23.20
C HIS A 193 37.83 9.01 -22.23
N ARG A 194 38.93 9.79 -22.27
CA ARG A 194 38.92 11.17 -21.81
C ARG A 194 37.64 11.79 -22.34
N PRO A 195 36.79 12.40 -21.50
CA PRO A 195 35.74 13.24 -22.02
C PRO A 195 36.42 14.22 -22.98
N HIS A 196 36.09 14.15 -24.27
CA HIS A 196 36.47 15.18 -25.22
C HIS A 196 35.72 16.44 -24.78
N SER A 197 36.34 17.15 -23.83
CA SER A 197 36.04 18.52 -23.47
C SER A 197 36.32 19.35 -24.71
N ALA A 198 35.34 19.45 -25.59
CA ALA A 198 35.27 20.53 -26.57
C ALA A 198 35.04 21.81 -25.78
N ASN A 199 36.12 22.39 -25.25
CA ASN A 199 36.30 23.77 -24.83
C ASN A 199 37.66 23.90 -24.13
N HIS A 200 38.73 24.14 -24.89
CA HIS A 200 39.82 24.99 -24.43
C HIS A 200 40.69 25.44 -25.62
N GLU A 201 40.50 26.68 -26.05
CA GLU A 201 41.54 27.46 -26.73
C GLU A 201 42.62 27.85 -25.70
N ASP A 202 43.87 27.73 -26.15
CA ASP A 202 45.09 28.48 -25.79
C ASP A 202 45.44 28.79 -24.32
N THR A 203 46.51 28.17 -23.82
CA THR A 203 47.87 28.79 -23.88
C THR A 203 48.97 27.88 -23.30
N ALA A 204 50.02 27.74 -24.10
CA ALA A 204 51.43 27.45 -23.85
C ALA A 204 51.95 26.94 -22.48
N ALA A 205 52.74 25.86 -22.59
CA ALA A 205 54.14 25.75 -22.14
C ALA A 205 54.48 24.65 -21.11
N GLU A 206 55.43 23.82 -21.58
CA GLU A 206 56.47 23.09 -20.84
C GLU A 206 56.21 21.72 -20.19
N ARG A 207 56.90 20.75 -20.83
CA ARG A 207 57.88 19.80 -20.26
C ARG A 207 57.41 18.50 -19.59
N ARG A 208 57.80 17.43 -20.29
CA ARG A 208 58.53 16.22 -19.82
C ARG A 208 57.78 15.32 -18.80
N GLU A 209 57.79 14.00 -18.89
CA GLU A 209 58.88 13.09 -19.22
C GLU A 209 58.33 11.67 -19.54
N MET A 210 59.11 10.94 -20.33
CA MET A 210 58.95 9.55 -20.75
C MET A 210 59.01 8.57 -19.57
N TRP A 211 58.19 7.50 -19.62
CA TRP A 211 58.64 6.16 -19.26
C TRP A 211 58.07 5.12 -20.24
N VAL A 212 59.01 4.55 -21.00
CA VAL A 212 58.87 3.36 -21.85
C VAL A 212 59.02 2.14 -20.95
N LEU A 213 58.12 1.17 -21.06
CA LEU A 213 58.38 -0.20 -20.62
C LEU A 213 57.85 -1.20 -21.66
N HIS A 214 58.82 -1.72 -22.42
CA HIS A 214 58.73 -2.91 -23.25
C HIS A 214 58.64 -4.18 -22.40
N ARG A 215 57.75 -5.11 -22.77
CA ARG A 215 57.87 -6.59 -22.76
C ARG A 215 56.45 -7.18 -22.84
N GLY A 216 56.15 -8.24 -23.57
CA GLY A 216 56.94 -9.13 -24.40
C GLY A 216 55.98 -10.01 -25.21
N ARG A 217 56.39 -10.34 -26.44
CA ARG A 217 55.74 -11.28 -27.36
C ARG A 217 55.82 -12.70 -26.80
N TYR A 218 54.74 -13.47 -26.96
CA TYR A 218 54.83 -14.91 -27.15
C TYR A 218 54.24 -15.25 -28.53
N THR A 219 55.06 -15.93 -29.34
CA THR A 219 54.72 -16.57 -30.61
C THR A 219 55.04 -18.06 -30.48
N ALA A 220 54.08 -18.90 -30.80
CA ALA A 220 54.24 -20.26 -31.32
C ALA A 220 52.94 -20.51 -32.13
N ALA A 221 52.95 -20.65 -33.46
CA ALA A 221 53.41 -21.80 -34.25
C ALA A 221 52.68 -23.09 -33.85
N GLN A 222 52.13 -23.95 -34.72
CA GLN A 222 52.00 -24.07 -36.17
C GLN A 222 51.34 -25.46 -36.37
N GLU A 223 50.36 -25.63 -37.27
CA GLU A 223 50.05 -26.85 -38.06
C GLU A 223 48.72 -26.64 -38.80
N GLU A 224 48.78 -26.42 -40.11
CA GLU A 224 48.52 -27.39 -41.20
C GLU A 224 47.02 -27.44 -41.57
N GLU A 225 46.60 -26.79 -42.65
CA GLU A 225 46.72 -27.21 -44.07
C GLU A 225 45.51 -28.05 -44.52
N ALA A 226 44.58 -27.41 -45.22
CA ALA A 226 43.79 -28.05 -46.28
C ALA A 226 43.21 -26.98 -47.20
N ALA A 227 43.79 -26.92 -48.40
CA ALA A 227 43.41 -26.05 -49.49
C ALA A 227 42.06 -26.45 -50.13
N SER A 228 41.30 -25.46 -50.58
CA SER A 228 40.48 -25.63 -51.79
C SER A 228 40.43 -24.34 -52.59
N LYS A 229 41.24 -24.34 -53.66
CA LYS A 229 41.26 -23.36 -54.74
C LYS A 229 39.97 -23.45 -55.53
N ARG A 230 39.31 -22.31 -55.78
CA ARG A 230 38.51 -22.11 -56.99
C ARG A 230 38.66 -20.67 -57.48
N SER A 231 39.51 -20.54 -58.48
CA SER A 231 39.61 -19.39 -59.37
C SER A 231 38.56 -19.50 -60.47
N GLY A 232 37.92 -18.39 -60.78
CA GLY A 232 37.07 -18.18 -61.96
C GLY A 232 36.76 -16.68 -62.12
N PRO A 233 36.63 -16.16 -63.34
CA PRO A 233 37.34 -14.94 -63.74
C PRO A 233 36.51 -13.66 -63.71
N THR A 234 37.26 -12.57 -63.68
CA THR A 234 36.91 -11.21 -64.11
C THR A 234 36.09 -11.20 -65.39
N ASP A 235 35.04 -10.37 -65.43
CA ASP A 235 34.92 -9.30 -66.41
C ASP A 235 33.75 -8.36 -66.08
N ASP A 236 33.97 -7.13 -66.51
CA ASP A 236 33.00 -6.13 -66.97
C ASP A 236 32.63 -4.94 -66.06
N GLU A 237 33.23 -3.81 -66.47
CA GLU A 237 32.87 -2.44 -66.20
C GLU A 237 31.43 -2.15 -66.61
N GLY A 238 30.79 -1.24 -65.87
CA GLY A 238 29.75 -0.39 -66.44
C GLY A 238 28.47 -0.30 -65.64
N GLY A 239 28.27 0.87 -65.02
CA GLY A 239 26.95 1.45 -65.03
C GLY A 239 26.39 1.91 -63.68
N ARG A 240 26.38 3.24 -63.55
CA ARG A 240 25.33 4.05 -62.91
C ARG A 240 25.23 3.93 -61.39
N GLY A 241 25.68 5.01 -60.73
CA GLY A 241 25.28 5.34 -59.37
C GLY A 241 23.77 5.27 -59.24
N GLN A 242 23.29 4.22 -58.58
CA GLN A 242 21.98 4.22 -57.97
C GLN A 242 22.16 4.91 -56.63
N ASP A 243 21.65 6.14 -56.56
CA ASP A 243 21.24 6.76 -55.31
C ASP A 243 20.34 5.78 -54.58
N GLY A 244 20.97 4.98 -53.70
CA GLY A 244 20.33 4.13 -52.74
C GLY A 244 19.65 5.04 -51.73
N SER A 245 18.53 5.64 -52.15
CA SER A 245 17.47 6.17 -51.30
C SER A 245 16.89 4.98 -50.55
N GLY A 246 17.70 4.45 -49.63
CA GLY A 246 17.33 3.44 -48.66
C GLY A 246 16.12 4.01 -47.99
N ARG A 247 14.94 3.46 -48.36
CA ARG A 247 13.67 3.83 -47.78
C ARG A 247 13.81 3.56 -46.29
N HIS A 248 14.20 4.59 -45.54
CA HIS A 248 14.11 4.65 -44.10
C HIS A 248 12.62 4.52 -43.81
N ARG A 249 12.14 3.27 -43.76
CA ARG A 249 10.79 2.95 -43.33
C ARG A 249 10.69 3.51 -41.92
N ASN A 250 10.05 4.67 -41.76
CA ASN A 250 9.91 5.35 -40.48
C ASN A 250 9.55 4.32 -39.41
N ALA A 251 10.49 4.05 -38.51
CA ALA A 251 10.30 3.08 -37.45
C ALA A 251 9.20 3.63 -36.55
N VAL A 252 8.06 2.94 -36.52
CA VAL A 252 6.95 3.37 -35.67
C VAL A 252 7.37 3.08 -34.23
N ARG A 253 7.62 4.16 -33.48
CA ARG A 253 7.89 4.12 -32.04
C ARG A 253 6.56 4.17 -31.31
N TYR A 254 6.28 3.14 -30.53
CA TYR A 254 5.10 3.11 -29.67
C TYR A 254 5.48 3.61 -28.28
N ALA A 255 4.82 4.67 -27.84
CA ALA A 255 4.92 5.13 -26.45
C ALA A 255 4.09 4.19 -25.57
N ARG A 256 4.70 3.57 -24.56
CA ARG A 256 3.94 2.86 -23.51
C ARG A 256 3.39 3.86 -22.50
N SER A 257 2.24 3.54 -21.91
CA SER A 257 1.67 4.27 -20.77
C SER A 257 2.63 4.29 -19.58
N ASP A 258 2.60 5.39 -18.83
CA ASP A 258 3.14 5.40 -17.47
C ASP A 258 2.26 4.51 -16.58
N MET A 259 2.87 3.82 -15.63
CA MET A 259 2.20 2.94 -14.69
C MET A 259 2.38 3.47 -13.27
N HIS A 260 1.26 3.81 -12.63
CA HIS A 260 1.18 4.20 -11.23
C HIS A 260 0.79 2.97 -10.43
N ILE A 261 1.67 2.57 -9.51
CA ILE A 261 1.48 1.41 -8.66
C ILE A 261 1.34 1.92 -7.24
N THR A 262 0.23 1.58 -6.60
CA THR A 262 -0.04 1.90 -5.20
C THR A 262 -0.25 0.60 -4.46
N LEU A 263 0.53 0.37 -3.41
CA LEU A 263 0.42 -0.75 -2.50
C LEU A 263 -0.18 -0.24 -1.20
N PHE A 264 -1.19 -0.95 -0.68
CA PHE A 264 -1.82 -0.70 0.60
C PHE A 264 -1.60 -1.90 1.52
N ALA A 265 -0.96 -1.65 2.65
CA ALA A 265 -0.54 -2.68 3.59
C ALA A 265 -1.15 -2.40 4.98
N PRO A 266 -2.31 -3.01 5.30
CA PRO A 266 -2.88 -2.92 6.64
C PRO A 266 -2.09 -3.79 7.62
N PHE A 267 -2.04 -3.40 8.91
CA PHE A 267 -1.45 -4.20 10.00
C PHE A 267 -2.33 -5.42 10.29
N ARG A 268 -2.22 -6.43 9.42
CA ARG A 268 -2.98 -7.67 9.44
C ARG A 268 -2.04 -8.82 9.09
N SER A 269 -1.24 -9.21 10.08
CA SER A 269 -0.52 -10.47 10.08
C SER A 269 -1.27 -11.48 10.95
N LEU A 270 -1.36 -12.73 10.48
CA LEU A 270 -2.06 -13.81 11.16
C LEU A 270 -1.21 -15.08 11.11
N ASP A 271 -1.11 -15.79 12.23
CA ASP A 271 -0.64 -17.16 12.26
C ASP A 271 -1.83 -18.10 12.09
N LEU A 272 -1.89 -18.82 10.97
CA LEU A 272 -3.01 -19.70 10.66
C LEU A 272 -2.91 -21.03 11.41
N THR A 273 -1.72 -21.42 11.88
CA THR A 273 -1.50 -22.66 12.64
C THR A 273 -2.23 -22.65 13.99
N LEU A 274 -2.42 -21.46 14.58
CA LEU A 274 -3.14 -21.28 15.84
C LEU A 274 -4.63 -21.62 15.71
N HIS A 275 -5.20 -21.48 14.51
CA HIS A 275 -6.60 -21.76 14.24
C HIS A 275 -6.81 -23.18 13.68
N ASP A 276 -5.91 -23.61 12.79
CA ASP A 276 -5.89 -24.95 12.24
C ASP A 276 -4.44 -25.48 12.23
N PRO A 277 -4.07 -26.37 13.16
CA PRO A 277 -2.71 -26.93 13.23
C PRO A 277 -2.29 -27.73 11.99
N ARG A 278 -3.21 -28.04 11.07
CA ARG A 278 -2.90 -28.72 9.80
C ARG A 278 -2.39 -27.75 8.74
N VAL A 279 -2.60 -26.45 8.91
CA VAL A 279 -2.15 -25.42 7.99
C VAL A 279 -0.73 -25.03 8.37
N ASP A 280 0.25 -25.41 7.55
CA ASP A 280 1.68 -25.10 7.75
C ASP A 280 2.03 -23.67 7.27
N ILE A 281 1.30 -22.69 7.80
CA ILE A 281 1.50 -21.26 7.49
C ILE A 281 1.57 -20.48 8.81
N CYS A 282 2.80 -20.21 9.24
CA CYS A 282 3.09 -19.48 10.48
C CYS A 282 2.86 -17.98 10.34
N GLU A 283 3.01 -17.44 9.13
CA GLU A 283 2.76 -16.03 8.87
C GLU A 283 1.93 -15.86 7.60
N TRP A 284 0.78 -15.20 7.73
CA TRP A 284 -0.07 -14.78 6.63
C TRP A 284 -0.30 -13.26 6.70
N THR A 285 0.48 -12.53 5.92
CA THR A 285 0.41 -11.06 5.84
C THR A 285 -0.31 -10.64 4.57
N ARG A 286 -1.36 -9.82 4.68
CA ARG A 286 -2.19 -9.39 3.53
C ARG A 286 -1.88 -7.96 3.12
N PHE A 287 -1.83 -7.71 1.82
CA PHE A 287 -1.75 -6.37 1.26
C PHE A 287 -2.36 -6.32 -0.14
N ASP A 288 -2.80 -5.14 -0.56
CA ASP A 288 -3.48 -4.92 -1.83
C ASP A 288 -2.63 -4.02 -2.73
N VAL A 289 -2.71 -4.23 -4.04
CA VAL A 289 -1.99 -3.45 -5.04
C VAL A 289 -2.95 -2.94 -6.10
N LEU A 290 -3.00 -1.63 -6.27
CA LEU A 290 -3.74 -0.94 -7.32
C LEU A 290 -2.79 -0.47 -8.40
N ILE A 291 -3.04 -0.89 -9.64
CA ILE A 291 -2.26 -0.53 -10.82
C ILE A 291 -3.13 0.32 -11.73
N ARG A 292 -2.71 1.56 -11.95
CA ARG A 292 -3.33 2.52 -12.87
C ARG A 292 -2.37 2.85 -13.99
N LYS A 293 -2.88 2.95 -15.22
CA LYS A 293 -2.09 3.42 -16.37
C LYS A 293 -2.46 4.86 -16.69
N GLY A 294 -1.46 5.71 -16.81
CA GLY A 294 -1.58 7.11 -17.19
C GLY A 294 -1.31 7.32 -18.68
N ARG A 295 -1.84 8.42 -19.22
CA ARG A 295 -1.45 8.89 -20.55
C ARG A 295 0.04 9.26 -20.54
N PRO A 296 0.86 8.79 -21.51
CA PRO A 296 2.27 9.15 -21.55
C PRO A 296 2.44 10.66 -21.66
N LYS A 297 3.19 11.29 -20.75
CA LYS A 297 3.40 12.76 -20.76
C LYS A 297 4.00 13.25 -22.08
N ALA A 298 4.87 12.44 -22.68
CA ALA A 298 5.53 12.76 -23.96
C ALA A 298 4.56 12.78 -25.15
N ALA A 299 3.42 12.07 -25.08
CA ALA A 299 2.39 12.14 -26.13
C ALA A 299 1.67 13.50 -26.14
N MET A 300 1.63 14.22 -25.01
CA MET A 300 1.03 15.55 -24.93
C MET A 300 1.92 16.66 -25.53
N ALA A 301 3.23 16.44 -25.60
CA ALA A 301 4.19 17.45 -26.04
C ALA A 301 4.43 17.43 -27.57
N ALA A 302 4.14 16.31 -28.24
CA ALA A 302 4.33 16.20 -29.68
C ALA A 302 3.14 16.80 -30.44
N SER A 303 3.42 17.68 -31.42
CA SER A 303 2.41 18.30 -32.31
C SER A 303 1.70 17.29 -33.22
N SER A 304 2.24 16.08 -33.35
CA SER A 304 1.61 14.94 -34.01
C SER A 304 1.48 13.81 -32.98
N PRO A 305 0.26 13.31 -32.71
CA PRO A 305 0.09 12.22 -31.76
C PRO A 305 0.84 11.00 -32.28
N ALA A 306 1.91 10.61 -31.58
CA ALA A 306 2.55 9.34 -31.83
C ALA A 306 1.46 8.25 -31.74
N PRO A 307 1.42 7.28 -32.67
CA PRO A 307 0.39 6.27 -32.68
C PRO A 307 0.39 5.52 -31.35
N THR A 308 -0.69 5.69 -30.59
CA THR A 308 -0.98 4.94 -29.38
C THR A 308 -1.33 3.51 -29.80
N LEU A 309 -0.95 2.53 -28.99
CA LEU A 309 -1.38 1.15 -29.22
C LEU A 309 -2.91 1.11 -29.14
N ALA A 310 -3.54 0.58 -30.19
CA ALA A 310 -5.00 0.47 -30.28
C ALA A 310 -5.55 -0.17 -29.00
N GLY A 311 -6.53 0.50 -28.36
CA GLY A 311 -7.15 0.06 -27.12
C GLY A 311 -6.56 0.62 -25.81
N GLN A 312 -5.38 1.26 -25.83
CA GLN A 312 -4.87 1.94 -24.62
C GLN A 312 -5.68 3.16 -24.23
N GLU A 313 -6.26 3.85 -25.22
CA GLU A 313 -7.11 5.02 -24.98
C GLU A 313 -8.32 4.66 -24.12
N GLY A 314 -8.96 3.52 -24.40
CA GLY A 314 -10.07 3.02 -23.59
C GLY A 314 -9.69 2.71 -22.14
N VAL A 315 -8.43 2.33 -21.88
CA VAL A 315 -7.94 2.12 -20.50
C VAL A 315 -7.93 3.43 -19.72
N TRP A 316 -7.44 4.51 -20.33
CA TRP A 316 -7.35 5.82 -19.67
C TRP A 316 -8.72 6.49 -19.57
N ASP A 317 -9.51 6.42 -20.64
CA ASP A 317 -10.79 7.12 -20.74
C ASP A 317 -11.86 6.53 -19.82
N GLU A 318 -11.87 5.20 -19.68
CA GLU A 318 -12.76 4.51 -18.75
C GLU A 318 -12.16 4.42 -17.33
N GLY A 319 -10.93 4.90 -17.11
CA GLY A 319 -10.24 4.76 -15.82
C GLY A 319 -10.08 3.31 -15.40
N ARG A 320 -9.79 2.40 -16.35
CA ARG A 320 -9.58 0.98 -16.03
C ARG A 320 -8.33 0.84 -15.17
N CYS A 321 -8.50 0.14 -14.06
CA CYS A 321 -7.43 -0.20 -13.15
C CYS A 321 -7.48 -1.69 -12.83
N MET A 322 -6.32 -2.22 -12.45
CA MET A 322 -6.18 -3.58 -12.00
C MET A 322 -5.95 -3.56 -10.50
N PHE A 323 -6.76 -4.31 -9.77
CA PHE A 323 -6.69 -4.45 -8.33
C PHE A 323 -6.29 -5.88 -8.00
N LEU A 324 -5.09 -6.03 -7.42
CA LEU A 324 -4.53 -7.30 -7.01
C LEU A 324 -4.62 -7.40 -5.49
N ARG A 325 -5.20 -8.49 -4.98
CA ARG A 325 -5.07 -8.86 -3.57
C ARG A 325 -3.92 -9.83 -3.45
N LEU A 326 -2.91 -9.48 -2.66
CA LEU A 326 -1.71 -10.27 -2.47
C LEU A 326 -1.61 -10.73 -1.01
N ALA A 327 -0.79 -11.74 -0.77
CA ALA A 327 -0.35 -12.11 0.56
C ALA A 327 1.10 -12.57 0.54
N CYS A 328 1.77 -12.38 1.68
CA CYS A 328 3.03 -13.02 2.01
C CYS A 328 2.71 -14.20 2.93
N ALA A 329 2.95 -15.42 2.48
CA ALA A 329 2.76 -16.64 3.26
C ALA A 329 4.13 -17.27 3.52
N ASN A 330 4.63 -17.22 4.75
CA ASN A 330 6.00 -17.66 5.10
C ASN A 330 7.07 -17.06 4.16
N SER A 331 7.05 -15.73 3.98
CA SER A 331 7.94 -15.00 3.07
C SER A 331 7.75 -15.28 1.57
N GLU A 332 6.72 -16.05 1.17
CA GLU A 332 6.37 -16.31 -0.23
C GLU A 332 5.23 -15.39 -0.71
N LEU A 333 5.46 -14.64 -1.79
CA LEU A 333 4.41 -13.82 -2.41
C LEU A 333 3.38 -14.69 -3.14
N ARG A 334 2.11 -14.56 -2.76
CA ARG A 334 0.98 -15.27 -3.36
C ARG A 334 -0.11 -14.31 -3.84
N VAL A 335 -0.61 -14.56 -5.05
CA VAL A 335 -1.77 -13.82 -5.61
C VAL A 335 -3.06 -14.45 -5.10
N ARG A 336 -3.90 -13.66 -4.44
CA ARG A 336 -5.20 -14.11 -3.89
C ARG A 336 -6.35 -13.88 -4.85
N SER A 337 -6.40 -12.70 -5.47
CA SER A 337 -7.43 -12.36 -6.45
C SER A 337 -6.95 -11.26 -7.39
N LEU A 338 -7.50 -11.26 -8.60
CA LEU A 338 -7.25 -10.25 -9.62
C LEU A 338 -8.57 -9.68 -10.11
N GLN A 339 -8.77 -8.38 -9.94
CA GLN A 339 -9.99 -7.68 -10.33
C GLN A 339 -9.66 -6.55 -11.31
N PHE A 340 -10.55 -6.35 -12.28
CA PHE A 340 -10.51 -5.16 -13.14
C PHE A 340 -11.68 -4.26 -12.77
N VAL A 341 -11.35 -3.03 -12.39
CA VAL A 341 -12.32 -2.01 -11.96
C VAL A 341 -12.26 -0.84 -12.93
N SER A 342 -13.41 -0.23 -13.23
CA SER A 342 -13.49 0.90 -14.15
C SER A 342 -14.61 1.86 -13.75
N ASN A 343 -14.58 3.08 -14.30
CA ASN A 343 -15.65 4.06 -14.12
C ASN A 343 -16.98 3.55 -14.71
N LYS A 344 -16.91 2.72 -15.76
CA LYS A 344 -18.09 2.08 -16.36
C LYS A 344 -18.73 1.07 -15.42
N LEU A 345 -17.92 0.28 -14.70
CA LEU A 345 -18.42 -0.64 -13.68
C LEU A 345 -19.06 0.11 -12.52
N ALA A 346 -18.41 1.17 -12.03
CA ALA A 346 -18.95 2.03 -10.97
C ALA A 346 -20.34 2.59 -11.36
N ARG A 347 -20.46 3.12 -12.58
CA ARG A 347 -21.73 3.59 -13.13
C ARG A 347 -22.76 2.47 -13.26
N GLY A 348 -22.34 1.28 -13.71
CA GLY A 348 -23.22 0.12 -13.78
C GLY A 348 -23.79 -0.26 -12.41
N LEU A 349 -22.97 -0.20 -11.36
CA LEU A 349 -23.41 -0.44 -9.98
C LEU A 349 -24.35 0.66 -9.46
N GLU A 350 -24.12 1.91 -9.85
CA GLU A 350 -24.94 3.05 -9.44
C GLU A 350 -26.30 3.12 -10.16
N GLU A 351 -26.34 2.77 -11.45
CA GLU A 351 -27.51 3.02 -12.30
C GLU A 351 -28.29 1.75 -12.64
N HIS A 352 -27.63 0.59 -12.79
CA HIS A 352 -28.18 -0.53 -13.55
C HIS A 352 -27.95 -1.94 -12.97
N ALA A 353 -27.44 -2.08 -11.74
CA ALA A 353 -27.19 -3.40 -11.16
C ALA A 353 -28.46 -4.22 -10.91
N VAL A 354 -29.61 -3.58 -10.65
CA VAL A 354 -30.87 -4.24 -10.28
C VAL A 354 -32.02 -3.69 -11.15
N PHE A 355 -32.31 -4.35 -12.27
CA PHE A 355 -33.45 -4.04 -13.16
C PHE A 355 -33.60 -2.55 -13.50
N GLY A 356 -32.50 -1.90 -13.88
CA GLY A 356 -32.49 -0.46 -14.22
C GLY A 356 -32.41 0.48 -13.01
N LYS A 357 -32.13 -0.05 -11.81
CA LYS A 357 -31.75 0.69 -10.61
C LYS A 357 -30.33 0.28 -10.19
N GLY A 358 -29.68 1.12 -9.39
CA GLY A 358 -28.40 0.77 -8.76
C GLY A 358 -28.51 -0.31 -7.68
N GLU A 359 -27.36 -0.82 -7.27
CA GLU A 359 -27.25 -1.76 -6.16
C GLU A 359 -27.50 -1.00 -4.84
N PRO A 360 -28.50 -1.41 -4.05
CA PRO A 360 -29.00 -0.60 -2.92
C PRO A 360 -27.96 -0.36 -1.83
N LEU A 361 -27.09 -1.33 -1.54
CA LEU A 361 -26.07 -1.19 -0.49
C LEU A 361 -24.90 -0.31 -0.95
N TYR A 362 -24.54 -0.37 -2.23
CA TYR A 362 -23.56 0.48 -2.89
C TYR A 362 -24.03 1.93 -2.92
N LEU A 363 -25.29 2.17 -3.27
CA LEU A 363 -25.90 3.48 -3.17
C LEU A 363 -25.92 4.00 -1.73
N GLU A 364 -26.19 3.14 -0.76
CA GLU A 364 -26.15 3.53 0.66
C GLU A 364 -24.73 3.86 1.14
N MET A 365 -23.72 3.11 0.70
CA MET A 365 -22.32 3.46 0.94
C MET A 365 -21.98 4.82 0.33
N LEU A 366 -22.44 5.10 -0.90
CA LEU A 366 -22.23 6.40 -1.54
C LEU A 366 -22.86 7.56 -0.77
N ARG A 367 -24.04 7.35 -0.18
CA ARG A 367 -24.70 8.37 0.67
C ARG A 367 -23.99 8.61 2.00
N ARG A 368 -23.38 7.55 2.57
CA ARG A 368 -22.72 7.59 3.88
C ARG A 368 -21.27 8.01 3.83
N LEU A 369 -20.64 7.96 2.66
CA LEU A 369 -19.34 8.59 2.51
C LEU A 369 -19.49 10.00 3.02
N PRO A 370 -18.74 10.38 4.07
CA PRO A 370 -18.64 11.78 4.38
C PRO A 370 -18.22 12.41 3.07
N MET A 371 -19.04 13.33 2.55
CA MET A 371 -18.55 14.39 1.69
C MET A 371 -17.44 14.99 2.55
N ASN A 372 -16.23 14.46 2.42
CA ASN A 372 -15.12 14.84 3.25
C ASN A 372 -14.97 16.31 2.91
N VAL A 373 -15.52 17.13 3.79
CA VAL A 373 -15.43 18.58 3.79
C VAL A 373 -13.95 18.77 3.88
N SER A 374 -13.35 18.94 2.69
CA SER A 374 -11.95 19.19 2.43
C SER A 374 -11.18 19.16 3.73
N PHE A 375 -10.63 17.98 4.10
CA PHE A 375 -9.55 17.96 5.06
C PHE A 375 -8.60 19.00 4.52
N GLN A 376 -8.60 20.16 5.19
CA GLN A 376 -8.26 21.42 4.56
C GLN A 376 -6.77 21.32 4.36
N GLN A 377 -6.43 20.79 3.19
CA GLN A 377 -5.10 20.61 2.68
C GLN A 377 -4.67 22.06 2.51
N ARG A 378 -4.12 22.62 3.59
CA ARG A 378 -3.35 23.85 3.57
C ARG A 378 -2.18 23.52 2.66
N SER A 379 -2.43 23.58 1.35
CA SER A 379 -1.44 23.81 0.34
C SER A 379 -0.77 25.11 0.74
N GLY A 380 0.27 25.01 1.55
CA GLY A 380 1.21 26.09 1.75
C GLY A 380 1.80 26.34 0.37
N SER A 381 1.26 27.34 -0.31
CA SER A 381 1.79 27.82 -1.58
C SER A 381 3.24 28.21 -1.31
N THR A 382 4.16 27.37 -1.77
CA THR A 382 5.58 27.62 -1.69
C THR A 382 5.88 28.73 -2.69
N LEU A 383 6.02 29.95 -2.17
CA LEU A 383 6.81 30.98 -2.81
C LEU A 383 8.20 30.39 -3.06
N GLU A 384 8.53 30.20 -4.33
CA GLU A 384 9.88 29.91 -4.79
C GLU A 384 10.84 30.94 -4.18
N ASN A 385 11.66 30.52 -3.23
CA ASN A 385 12.88 31.24 -2.91
C ASN A 385 14.07 30.33 -3.13
N LYS A 386 14.87 30.75 -4.09
CA LYS A 386 16.05 30.11 -4.64
C LYS A 386 17.17 30.15 -3.59
N SER A 387 17.96 29.09 -3.56
CA SER A 387 19.23 28.90 -2.83
C SER A 387 19.14 28.67 -1.31
N GLN A 388 19.44 27.46 -0.86
CA GLN A 388 20.57 27.15 0.04
C GLN A 388 20.61 25.67 0.45
N SER A 389 21.79 25.30 0.96
CA SER A 389 22.41 23.97 1.06
C SER A 389 21.66 22.90 1.84
N SER A 390 21.86 21.66 1.39
CA SER A 390 21.55 20.38 2.03
C SER A 390 21.87 20.35 3.53
N THR A 391 20.83 20.37 4.35
CA THR A 391 20.85 19.80 5.70
C THR A 391 19.61 18.93 5.80
N MET A 392 19.79 17.64 6.10
CA MET A 392 18.71 16.66 6.18
C MET A 392 17.80 17.02 7.36
N SER A 393 16.72 17.75 7.09
CA SER A 393 15.64 17.97 8.03
C SER A 393 14.50 17.01 7.69
N ALA A 394 14.25 16.07 8.59
CA ALA A 394 13.21 15.05 8.53
C ALA A 394 11.81 15.63 8.83
N ALA A 395 11.45 16.72 8.16
CA ALA A 395 10.06 17.19 8.10
C ALA A 395 9.44 16.68 6.81
N SER A 396 8.70 15.58 6.91
CA SER A 396 7.98 14.93 5.82
C SER A 396 7.01 15.91 5.14
N PRO A 397 7.24 16.34 3.87
CA PRO A 397 6.23 17.06 3.13
C PRO A 397 5.20 16.03 2.67
N VAL A 398 4.06 16.00 3.35
CA VAL A 398 2.86 15.26 2.97
C VAL A 398 2.33 15.83 1.65
N ASN A 399 2.95 15.42 0.54
CA ASN A 399 2.29 15.44 -0.75
C ASN A 399 1.47 14.15 -0.83
N VAL A 400 0.17 14.32 -0.62
CA VAL A 400 -0.86 13.34 -0.90
C VAL A 400 -0.69 12.92 -2.37
N PHE A 401 -0.04 11.78 -2.57
CA PHE A 401 0.08 11.14 -3.87
C PHE A 401 -1.24 10.46 -4.21
N ASP A 402 -2.25 11.26 -4.51
CA ASP A 402 -3.17 10.84 -5.55
C ASP A 402 -2.34 10.73 -6.84
N ALA A 403 -2.38 9.57 -7.49
CA ALA A 403 -2.07 9.53 -8.92
C ALA A 403 -2.78 10.74 -9.55
N PRO A 404 -2.08 11.59 -10.32
CA PRO A 404 -2.58 12.92 -10.70
C PRO A 404 -4.04 12.78 -11.05
N GLU A 405 -4.92 13.43 -10.27
CA GLU A 405 -6.35 13.41 -10.56
C GLU A 405 -6.47 13.63 -12.07
N PRO A 406 -7.13 12.72 -12.79
CA PRO A 406 -7.05 12.66 -14.24
C PRO A 406 -7.38 14.03 -14.78
N THR A 407 -6.35 14.79 -15.15
CA THR A 407 -6.49 16.23 -15.35
C THR A 407 -7.40 16.35 -16.55
N PRO A 408 -8.61 16.92 -16.40
CA PRO A 408 -9.56 16.91 -17.49
C PRO A 408 -8.92 17.66 -18.66
N VAL A 409 -8.70 16.93 -19.75
CA VAL A 409 -7.91 17.37 -20.93
C VAL A 409 -8.57 18.57 -21.63
N THR A 410 -9.78 18.96 -21.22
CA THR A 410 -10.47 20.16 -21.68
C THR A 410 -11.56 20.57 -20.66
N PRO A 411 -11.62 21.84 -20.21
CA PRO A 411 -12.69 22.33 -19.32
C PRO A 411 -14.10 22.07 -19.87
N ALA A 412 -14.25 22.10 -21.21
CA ALA A 412 -15.52 21.86 -21.88
C ALA A 412 -16.00 20.39 -21.85
N ALA A 413 -15.07 19.42 -21.77
CA ALA A 413 -15.41 17.99 -21.65
C ALA A 413 -15.67 17.57 -20.20
N ALA A 414 -15.10 18.31 -19.23
CA ALA A 414 -15.39 18.13 -17.80
C ALA A 414 -16.81 18.56 -17.44
N ALA A 415 -17.35 19.61 -18.08
CA ALA A 415 -18.64 20.20 -17.73
C ALA A 415 -19.87 19.28 -17.93
N ARG A 416 -19.74 18.15 -18.64
CA ARG A 416 -20.83 17.16 -18.83
C ARG A 416 -20.59 15.82 -18.13
N ARG A 417 -19.42 15.59 -17.54
CA ARG A 417 -19.24 14.44 -16.65
C ARG A 417 -19.80 14.85 -15.30
N THR A 418 -20.99 14.36 -14.98
CA THR A 418 -21.66 14.60 -13.70
C THR A 418 -20.68 14.32 -12.57
N ALA A 419 -20.46 15.31 -11.70
CA ALA A 419 -19.58 15.19 -10.54
C ALA A 419 -19.92 13.97 -9.65
N SER A 420 -21.16 13.45 -9.74
CA SER A 420 -21.58 12.21 -9.07
C SER A 420 -20.79 10.97 -9.51
N SER A 421 -20.46 10.83 -10.80
CA SER A 421 -19.84 9.63 -11.35
C SER A 421 -18.38 9.46 -10.89
N PHE A 422 -17.70 10.55 -10.52
CA PHE A 422 -16.33 10.50 -10.01
C PHE A 422 -16.27 9.93 -8.59
N ASN A 423 -17.21 10.31 -7.74
CA ASN A 423 -17.30 9.80 -6.37
C ASN A 423 -17.57 8.29 -6.34
N SER A 424 -18.38 7.80 -7.28
CA SER A 424 -18.70 6.37 -7.42
C SER A 424 -17.44 5.53 -7.69
N ALA A 425 -16.64 5.90 -8.70
CA ALA A 425 -15.41 5.17 -9.01
C ALA A 425 -14.35 5.24 -7.89
N HIS A 426 -14.35 6.34 -7.13
CA HIS A 426 -13.48 6.49 -5.98
C HIS A 426 -13.78 5.43 -4.91
N VAL A 427 -15.04 5.07 -4.64
CA VAL A 427 -15.37 4.01 -3.67
C VAL A 427 -14.78 2.67 -4.05
N LEU A 428 -14.93 2.26 -5.31
CA LEU A 428 -14.39 0.98 -5.77
C LEU A 428 -12.88 0.93 -5.71
N THR A 429 -12.22 2.07 -5.91
CA THR A 429 -10.75 2.17 -5.88
C THR A 429 -10.19 2.65 -4.53
N SER A 430 -11.04 2.98 -3.56
CA SER A 430 -10.65 3.36 -2.21
C SER A 430 -10.03 2.14 -1.53
N GLN A 431 -8.79 2.32 -1.10
CA GLN A 431 -7.99 1.28 -0.44
C GLN A 431 -8.13 1.38 1.09
N PHE A 432 -8.62 2.51 1.60
CA PHE A 432 -8.51 2.89 3.01
C PHE A 432 -9.70 2.45 3.88
N ASP A 433 -10.84 2.11 3.27
CA ASP A 433 -12.08 1.86 4.01
C ASP A 433 -12.65 0.46 3.77
N ARG A 434 -13.29 -0.08 4.81
CA ARG A 434 -14.16 -1.27 4.70
C ARG A 434 -15.20 -1.13 3.59
N SER A 435 -15.65 0.10 3.33
CA SER A 435 -16.56 0.44 2.24
C SER A 435 -15.99 0.07 0.86
N GLY A 436 -14.70 0.30 0.62
CA GLY A 436 -14.07 -0.07 -0.64
C GLY A 436 -13.93 -1.59 -0.80
N GLU A 437 -13.55 -2.29 0.28
CA GLU A 437 -13.48 -3.75 0.29
C GLU A 437 -14.84 -4.38 -0.03
N TYR A 438 -15.90 -3.87 0.60
CA TYR A 438 -17.27 -4.31 0.39
C TYR A 438 -17.81 -3.91 -1.00
N ALA A 439 -17.56 -2.68 -1.45
CA ALA A 439 -17.99 -2.25 -2.78
C ALA A 439 -17.41 -3.12 -3.90
N ARG A 440 -16.17 -3.59 -3.73
CA ARG A 440 -15.53 -4.51 -4.67
C ARG A 440 -16.17 -5.91 -4.68
N THR A 441 -16.97 -6.31 -3.69
CA THR A 441 -17.67 -7.61 -3.73
C THR A 441 -18.86 -7.62 -4.69
N PHE A 442 -19.35 -6.45 -5.12
CA PHE A 442 -20.36 -6.35 -6.18
C PHE A 442 -19.76 -6.45 -7.59
N ALA A 443 -18.43 -6.33 -7.70
CA ALA A 443 -17.70 -6.56 -8.94
C ALA A 443 -17.40 -8.06 -9.10
N TYR A 444 -17.10 -8.47 -10.33
CA TYR A 444 -16.51 -9.79 -10.56
C TYR A 444 -15.18 -9.88 -9.80
N ALA A 445 -15.09 -10.83 -8.87
CA ALA A 445 -13.94 -10.98 -7.97
C ALA A 445 -12.65 -11.45 -8.67
N GLY A 446 -12.75 -11.80 -9.96
CA GLY A 446 -11.72 -12.51 -10.68
C GLY A 446 -11.94 -14.02 -10.66
N PRO A 447 -11.29 -14.76 -11.58
CA PRO A 447 -11.28 -16.21 -11.51
C PRO A 447 -10.53 -16.68 -10.27
N CYS A 448 -10.87 -17.88 -9.78
CA CYS A 448 -10.08 -18.53 -8.75
C CYS A 448 -8.67 -18.82 -9.31
N ILE A 449 -7.63 -18.26 -8.69
CA ILE A 449 -6.27 -18.30 -9.24
C ILE A 449 -5.76 -19.75 -9.37
N THR A 450 -6.16 -20.64 -8.45
CA THR A 450 -5.76 -22.05 -8.47
C THR A 450 -6.40 -22.85 -9.63
N GLU A 451 -7.52 -22.38 -10.17
CA GLU A 451 -8.21 -23.01 -11.31
C GLU A 451 -7.66 -22.55 -12.67
N LEU A 452 -6.85 -21.48 -12.70
CA LEU A 452 -6.17 -21.03 -13.91
C LEU A 452 -5.17 -22.08 -14.40
N SER A 453 -4.88 -22.11 -15.69
CA SER A 453 -3.83 -22.97 -16.24
C SER A 453 -2.48 -22.61 -15.61
N LYS A 454 -1.56 -23.60 -15.56
CA LYS A 454 -0.23 -23.40 -14.98
C LYS A 454 0.50 -22.27 -15.68
N GLU A 455 0.43 -22.22 -17.01
CA GLU A 455 1.10 -21.22 -17.84
C GLU A 455 0.58 -19.81 -17.52
N LEU A 456 -0.72 -19.65 -17.33
CA LEU A 456 -1.30 -18.35 -17.00
C LEU A 456 -0.95 -17.90 -15.58
N ARG A 457 -0.87 -18.83 -14.61
CA ARG A 457 -0.42 -18.50 -13.25
C ARG A 457 1.04 -18.05 -13.23
N GLU A 458 1.91 -18.76 -13.96
CA GLU A 458 3.33 -18.41 -14.08
C GLU A 458 3.51 -17.07 -14.78
N ALA A 459 2.81 -16.85 -15.91
CA ALA A 459 2.84 -15.56 -16.61
C ALA A 459 2.30 -14.40 -15.75
N LEU A 460 1.26 -14.65 -14.95
CA LEU A 460 0.74 -13.64 -14.02
C LEU A 460 1.75 -13.33 -12.91
N SER A 461 2.39 -14.36 -12.34
CA SER A 461 3.44 -14.20 -11.33
C SER A 461 4.64 -13.42 -11.89
N GLU A 462 5.12 -13.79 -13.09
CA GLU A 462 6.19 -13.09 -13.80
C GLU A 462 5.82 -11.63 -14.06
N TYR A 463 4.60 -11.37 -14.54
CA TYR A 463 4.11 -10.01 -14.75
C TYR A 463 4.11 -9.19 -13.44
N VAL A 464 3.61 -9.74 -12.33
CA VAL A 464 3.59 -9.03 -11.03
C VAL A 464 5.01 -8.75 -10.52
N MET A 465 5.90 -9.74 -10.62
CA MET A 465 7.27 -9.60 -10.09
C MET A 465 8.18 -8.76 -10.98
N MET A 466 8.16 -8.96 -12.30
CA MET A 466 9.10 -8.36 -13.25
C MET A 466 8.54 -7.08 -13.88
N ASP A 467 7.30 -7.10 -14.35
CA ASP A 467 6.71 -5.95 -15.06
C ASP A 467 6.14 -4.91 -14.10
N VAL A 468 5.45 -5.33 -13.04
CA VAL A 468 4.95 -4.40 -12.01
C VAL A 468 6.06 -4.08 -11.01
N GLY A 469 6.96 -5.02 -10.71
CA GLY A 469 8.06 -4.82 -9.76
C GLY A 469 7.63 -5.01 -8.30
N VAL A 470 6.57 -5.78 -8.07
CA VAL A 470 6.15 -6.25 -6.73
C VAL A 470 6.81 -7.61 -6.52
N THR A 471 8.07 -7.57 -6.08
CA THR A 471 8.92 -8.75 -5.90
C THR A 471 8.73 -9.38 -4.51
N ASN A 472 9.36 -10.54 -4.26
CA ASN A 472 9.42 -11.13 -2.91
C ASN A 472 10.12 -10.19 -1.92
N GLU A 473 11.12 -9.40 -2.35
CA GLU A 473 11.77 -8.38 -1.53
C GLU A 473 10.77 -7.30 -1.08
N VAL A 474 9.87 -6.86 -1.96
CA VAL A 474 8.80 -5.92 -1.59
C VAL A 474 7.83 -6.57 -0.58
N ALA A 475 7.49 -7.84 -0.78
CA ALA A 475 6.61 -8.56 0.14
C ALA A 475 7.23 -8.74 1.53
N GLU A 476 8.52 -9.10 1.60
CA GLU A 476 9.27 -9.22 2.84
C GLU A 476 9.42 -7.85 3.53
N TYR A 477 9.77 -6.81 2.77
CA TYR A 477 9.82 -5.43 3.26
C TYR A 477 8.48 -5.01 3.88
N VAL A 478 7.36 -5.36 3.23
CA VAL A 478 6.03 -5.07 3.78
C VAL A 478 5.82 -5.75 5.13
N CYS A 479 6.21 -7.01 5.28
CA CYS A 479 6.08 -7.73 6.56
C CYS A 479 6.95 -7.08 7.65
N GLN A 480 8.21 -6.77 7.35
CA GLN A 480 9.13 -6.09 8.27
C GLN A 480 8.63 -4.71 8.68
N LEU A 481 8.12 -3.92 7.71
CA LEU A 481 7.63 -2.57 7.98
C LEU A 481 6.31 -2.59 8.76
N GLN A 482 5.42 -3.56 8.52
CA GLN A 482 4.22 -3.73 9.34
C GLN A 482 4.59 -3.93 10.81
N PHE A 483 5.53 -4.83 11.10
CA PHE A 483 6.02 -5.06 12.45
C PHE A 483 6.65 -3.80 13.06
N PHE A 484 7.52 -3.12 12.32
CA PHE A 484 8.18 -1.90 12.79
C PHE A 484 7.16 -0.78 13.10
N LEU A 485 6.20 -0.53 12.19
CA LEU A 485 5.22 0.54 12.39
C LEU A 485 4.17 0.18 13.45
N GLU A 486 3.84 -1.09 13.63
CA GLU A 486 2.98 -1.54 14.73
C GLU A 486 3.63 -1.26 16.09
N GLN A 487 4.94 -1.46 16.21
CA GLN A 487 5.72 -1.08 17.40
C GLN A 487 5.73 0.44 17.62
N GLU A 488 5.91 1.24 16.57
CA GLU A 488 5.83 2.72 16.67
C GLU A 488 4.44 3.19 17.11
N GLU A 489 3.37 2.58 16.58
CA GLU A 489 1.99 2.87 16.99
C GLU A 489 1.71 2.42 18.43
N TYR A 490 2.32 1.33 18.89
CA TYR A 490 2.24 0.90 20.29
C TYR A 490 2.90 1.92 21.24
N ILE A 491 4.09 2.43 20.89
CA ILE A 491 4.76 3.51 21.62
C ILE A 491 3.90 4.77 21.63
N GLY A 492 3.32 5.14 20.49
CA GLY A 492 2.38 6.25 20.37
C GLY A 492 1.13 6.08 21.24
N TRP A 493 0.59 4.87 21.31
CA TRP A 493 -0.55 4.51 22.16
C TRP A 493 -0.22 4.62 23.65
N LEU A 494 0.96 4.14 24.09
CA LEU A 494 1.44 4.34 25.46
C LEU A 494 1.53 5.82 25.80
N ALA A 495 2.10 6.65 24.91
CA ALA A 495 2.19 8.09 25.13
C ALA A 495 0.81 8.75 25.29
N GLN A 496 -0.19 8.34 24.51
CA GLN A 496 -1.57 8.83 24.65
C GLN A 496 -2.19 8.47 26.01
N TRP A 497 -1.96 7.25 26.51
CA TRP A 497 -2.39 6.85 27.85
C TRP A 497 -1.71 7.66 28.95
N GLY A 498 -0.42 7.96 28.80
CA GLY A 498 0.33 8.81 29.72
C GLY A 498 -0.27 10.23 29.76
N GLN A 499 -0.58 10.79 28.59
CA GLN A 499 -1.22 12.10 28.48
C GLN A 499 -2.63 12.11 29.09
N LEU A 500 -3.43 11.06 28.87
CA LEU A 500 -4.74 10.91 29.48
C LEU A 500 -4.65 10.88 31.01
N ALA A 501 -3.76 10.04 31.55
CA ALA A 501 -3.54 9.92 32.99
C ALA A 501 -3.08 11.26 33.61
N ALA A 502 -2.16 11.96 32.95
CA ALA A 502 -1.71 13.28 33.37
C ALA A 502 -2.84 14.33 33.36
N THR A 503 -3.69 14.31 32.33
CA THR A 503 -4.83 15.23 32.21
C THR A 503 -5.88 14.96 33.30
N LEU A 504 -6.18 13.69 33.56
CA LEU A 504 -7.09 13.29 34.65
C LEU A 504 -6.54 13.70 36.02
N LYS A 505 -5.23 13.55 36.24
CA LYS A 505 -4.56 13.96 37.48
C LYS A 505 -4.59 15.48 37.71
N GLN A 506 -4.60 16.29 36.65
CA GLN A 506 -4.68 17.75 36.75
C GLN A 506 -6.11 18.25 36.99
N THR A 507 -7.11 17.49 36.56
CA THR A 507 -8.54 17.86 36.66
C THR A 507 -9.19 17.36 37.95
N LEU A 508 -8.74 16.21 38.45
CA LEU A 508 -8.98 15.72 39.81
C LEU A 508 -8.05 16.42 40.81
#